data_AF-A0A1A9WBP2-F1
#
_entry.id   AF-A0A1A9WBP2-F1
#
_cell.length_a   1.000
_cell.length_b   1.000
_cell.length_c   1.000
_cell.angle_alpha   90.00
_cell.angle_beta   90.00
_cell.angle_gamma   90.00
#
_symmetry.space_group_name_H-M   'P 1'
#
loop_
_entity.id
_entity.type
_entity.pdbx_description
1 polymer ?
#
loop_
_entity_poly.entity_id
_entity_poly.type
_entity_poly.pdbx_seq_one_letter_code
_entity_poly.pdbx_strand_id
1 'polypeptide(L)'
;MKVRTCNQSTFNLKNYKLQAISNNASGIEKKPNGLTALIHNNNKRKFSRTSLRIVNPEKNNSKIKIAKESTYKTNMVETNVFCNTRQLLKHETCTKTSTVIEDDLLMSMPWFGMDIGGTLTKLVYFEPKDITPDEQDQEAESLRSIRRYLTKNSAYGKTGHRDTHLQMDNVEIRQRRGSLHFIRFQTTDMGNFLSLAKQKGMAELVTTVCATGGGAFKFENDFREQVNMKLAKFDELDTLIKGILFAEVQNRTECYYYENARDITKSEKRVYDFSQPYPFILVNVGSGVSILAVYGPDNYKRVSGTSLGGGTFLGLCCLLTGCNTFEEAIQLATKGDNRKVDKLVRDIYGGDYDRFGLTGDLVASSFGQMHIRDKRASVSREDLANATLVTITNNIGLIARMCALNEKMDKVVFVGNFLRVNPIAMKLLAYAMEFWSNGTLKGLFLEHEGYFGALGCLLQFNGEIAAALNETSDKTAMNNPTPSALLSQSAPQR
;
A
#
# COMPACT_ATOMS: atom_id res chain seq x y z
N MET A 1 7.43 51.88 -23.05
CA MET A 1 8.84 51.44 -22.84
C MET A 1 8.88 49.91 -22.96
N LYS A 2 9.86 49.39 -23.69
CA LYS A 2 9.87 48.10 -24.40
C LYS A 2 9.78 46.84 -23.51
N VAL A 3 8.89 45.92 -23.89
CA VAL A 3 8.95 44.49 -23.55
C VAL A 3 10.17 43.89 -24.26
N ARG A 4 11.14 43.35 -23.51
CA ARG A 4 12.27 42.60 -24.05
C ARG A 4 11.91 41.11 -24.07
N THR A 5 11.74 40.57 -25.28
CA THR A 5 11.73 39.14 -25.57
C THR A 5 13.16 38.58 -25.40
N CYS A 6 13.28 37.45 -24.71
CA CYS A 6 14.54 36.73 -24.54
C CYS A 6 14.72 35.76 -25.71
N ASN A 7 15.89 35.83 -26.36
CA ASN A 7 16.25 35.04 -27.53
C ASN A 7 16.35 33.54 -27.22
N GLN A 8 15.77 32.72 -28.08
CA GLN A 8 16.08 31.30 -28.21
C GLN A 8 17.51 31.12 -28.73
N SER A 9 18.39 30.55 -27.92
CA SER A 9 19.68 30.03 -28.39
C SER A 9 19.54 28.54 -28.66
N THR A 10 19.52 28.18 -29.95
CA THR A 10 19.66 26.82 -30.47
C THR A 10 21.02 26.22 -30.11
N PHE A 11 21.02 25.11 -29.36
CA PHE A 11 22.22 24.30 -29.08
C PHE A 11 22.47 23.35 -30.26
N ASN A 12 23.60 23.52 -30.94
CA ASN A 12 23.99 22.74 -32.12
C ASN A 12 24.99 21.64 -31.72
N LEU A 13 24.54 20.39 -31.62
CA LEU A 13 25.39 19.21 -31.41
C LEU A 13 26.05 18.79 -32.73
N LYS A 14 27.11 19.46 -33.13
CA LYS A 14 28.09 18.95 -34.10
C LYS A 14 29.47 19.43 -33.70
N ASN A 15 30.21 18.57 -32.98
CA ASN A 15 31.69 18.44 -33.00
C ASN A 15 32.18 17.76 -31.71
N TYR A 16 32.11 16.44 -31.64
CA TYR A 16 33.06 15.65 -30.85
C TYR A 16 33.54 14.48 -31.70
N LYS A 17 34.78 14.60 -32.20
CA LYS A 17 35.56 13.48 -32.75
C LYS A 17 36.14 12.71 -31.57
N LEU A 18 35.77 11.44 -31.42
CA LEU A 18 36.46 10.48 -30.56
C LEU A 18 37.81 10.15 -31.20
N GLN A 19 38.92 10.55 -30.56
CA GLN A 19 40.24 10.03 -30.87
C GLN A 19 40.44 8.70 -30.12
N ALA A 20 40.62 7.64 -30.88
CA ALA A 20 41.12 6.36 -30.39
C ALA A 20 42.63 6.47 -30.16
N ILE A 21 43.09 6.16 -28.94
CA ILE A 21 44.50 5.93 -28.66
C ILE A 21 44.72 4.41 -28.65
N SER A 22 45.32 3.92 -29.73
CA SER A 22 46.03 2.65 -29.75
C SER A 22 47.43 2.85 -29.17
N ASN A 23 47.90 1.94 -28.32
CA ASN A 23 49.33 1.62 -28.28
C ASN A 23 49.50 0.15 -27.86
N ASN A 24 50.33 -0.54 -28.63
CA ASN A 24 50.66 -1.95 -28.56
C ASN A 24 52.15 -2.09 -28.26
N ALA A 25 52.51 -3.18 -27.56
CA ALA A 25 53.84 -3.80 -27.42
C ALA A 25 54.88 -3.02 -26.58
N SER A 26 55.79 -3.62 -25.78
CA SER A 26 56.36 -4.96 -25.71
C SER A 26 57.19 -5.08 -24.41
N GLY A 27 57.33 -6.27 -23.83
CA GLY A 27 58.33 -6.53 -22.78
C GLY A 27 58.16 -7.91 -22.13
N ILE A 28 58.81 -8.90 -22.72
CA ILE A 28 58.89 -10.31 -22.28
C ILE A 28 60.05 -10.45 -21.29
N GLU A 29 59.85 -11.18 -20.19
CA GLU A 29 60.92 -12.03 -19.63
C GLU A 29 60.36 -13.25 -18.85
N LYS A 30 61.16 -14.32 -18.88
CA LYS A 30 60.81 -15.73 -18.74
C LYS A 30 60.87 -16.24 -17.28
N LYS A 31 59.90 -17.08 -16.88
CA LYS A 31 59.94 -18.50 -16.35
C LYS A 31 61.19 -19.02 -15.57
N PRO A 32 61.16 -20.16 -14.81
CA PRO A 32 60.17 -21.27 -14.77
C PRO A 32 59.97 -21.99 -13.39
N ASN A 33 59.20 -23.11 -13.45
CA ASN A 33 59.13 -24.32 -12.59
C ASN A 33 57.86 -24.38 -11.70
N GLY A 34 57.02 -25.42 -11.72
CA GLY A 34 57.08 -26.74 -12.35
C GLY A 34 55.74 -27.49 -12.23
N LEU A 35 55.69 -28.63 -12.93
CA LEU A 35 54.63 -29.64 -13.17
C LEU A 35 53.66 -29.93 -11.99
N THR A 36 52.41 -30.38 -12.17
CA THR A 36 52.03 -31.61 -12.89
C THR A 36 50.55 -31.62 -13.27
N ALA A 37 50.24 -32.23 -14.42
CA ALA A 37 48.92 -32.42 -15.00
C ALA A 37 48.16 -33.62 -14.40
N LEU A 38 46.82 -33.58 -14.45
CA LEU A 38 45.99 -34.76 -14.63
C LEU A 38 44.73 -34.40 -15.43
N ILE A 39 44.52 -35.17 -16.49
CA ILE A 39 43.54 -35.05 -17.57
C ILE A 39 42.29 -35.85 -17.19
N HIS A 40 41.07 -35.31 -17.37
CA HIS A 40 40.00 -36.00 -18.11
C HIS A 40 38.72 -35.17 -18.36
N ASN A 41 38.23 -35.33 -19.60
CA ASN A 41 36.87 -35.23 -20.13
C ASN A 41 36.14 -33.89 -20.33
N ASN A 42 36.28 -33.39 -21.57
CA ASN A 42 35.21 -33.19 -22.56
C ASN A 42 33.75 -33.13 -22.07
N ASN A 43 33.12 -31.96 -22.29
CA ASN A 43 31.92 -31.92 -23.12
C ASN A 43 31.68 -30.54 -23.76
N LYS A 44 31.77 -30.52 -25.10
CA LYS A 44 31.36 -29.41 -25.97
C LYS A 44 29.82 -29.38 -26.02
N ARG A 45 29.20 -28.20 -25.80
CA ARG A 45 27.95 -27.84 -26.50
C ARG A 45 28.04 -26.42 -27.05
N LYS A 46 27.88 -26.34 -28.37
CA LYS A 46 27.83 -25.14 -29.20
C LYS A 46 26.60 -24.30 -28.84
N PHE A 47 26.79 -23.00 -28.64
CA PHE A 47 25.71 -22.03 -28.71
C PHE A 47 25.39 -21.71 -30.17
N SER A 48 24.16 -22.04 -30.58
CA SER A 48 23.56 -21.60 -31.84
C SER A 48 23.04 -20.17 -31.66
N ARG A 49 23.49 -19.25 -32.52
CA ARG A 49 22.94 -17.89 -32.67
C ARG A 49 21.60 -18.00 -33.42
N THR A 50 20.50 -17.66 -32.76
CA THR A 50 19.22 -17.44 -33.45
C THR A 50 19.07 -15.96 -33.75
N SER A 51 19.06 -15.64 -35.04
CA SER A 51 18.87 -14.34 -35.65
C SER A 51 17.43 -13.84 -35.46
N LEU A 52 17.27 -12.67 -34.84
CA LEU A 52 16.01 -11.92 -34.81
C LEU A 52 15.77 -11.29 -36.20
N ARG A 53 14.74 -11.76 -36.90
CA ARG A 53 14.16 -11.09 -38.07
C ARG A 53 13.13 -10.07 -37.61
N ILE A 54 13.34 -8.81 -37.97
CA ILE A 54 12.35 -7.73 -37.89
C ILE A 54 11.44 -7.87 -39.10
N VAL A 55 10.12 -7.94 -38.87
CA VAL A 55 9.09 -7.88 -39.92
C VAL A 55 8.25 -6.62 -39.68
N ASN A 56 8.32 -5.69 -40.63
CA ASN A 56 7.40 -4.55 -40.76
C ASN A 56 6.06 -5.03 -41.33
N PRO A 57 4.94 -4.41 -40.91
CA PRO A 57 3.78 -4.25 -41.78
C PRO A 57 3.50 -2.76 -42.05
N GLU A 58 3.49 -2.40 -43.33
CA GLU A 58 2.96 -1.12 -43.81
C GLU A 58 1.43 -1.08 -43.77
N LYS A 59 0.92 0.13 -43.47
CA LYS A 59 -0.25 0.82 -44.05
C LYS A 59 -1.56 0.06 -44.23
N ASN A 60 -2.58 0.51 -43.49
CA ASN A 60 -3.91 0.70 -44.09
C ASN A 60 -4.57 1.98 -43.58
N ASN A 61 -4.92 2.85 -44.54
CA ASN A 61 -5.66 4.08 -44.38
C ASN A 61 -7.15 3.78 -44.14
N SER A 62 -7.76 4.38 -43.12
CA SER A 62 -9.17 4.75 -43.17
C SER A 62 -9.40 6.09 -42.46
N LYS A 63 -9.97 7.03 -43.21
CA LYS A 63 -10.33 8.39 -42.79
C LYS A 63 -11.66 8.33 -42.02
N ILE A 64 -11.74 8.89 -40.81
CA ILE A 64 -12.98 9.53 -40.32
C ILE A 64 -12.62 10.80 -39.51
N LYS A 65 -13.38 11.86 -39.79
CA LYS A 65 -13.24 13.26 -39.38
C LYS A 65 -13.35 13.49 -37.87
N ILE A 66 -12.49 14.35 -37.33
CA ILE A 66 -12.72 15.04 -36.05
C ILE A 66 -13.38 16.39 -36.37
N ALA A 67 -14.53 16.65 -35.77
CA ALA A 67 -15.18 17.95 -35.80
C ALA A 67 -15.52 18.41 -34.38
N LYS A 68 -14.96 19.59 -34.05
CA LYS A 68 -15.45 20.67 -33.19
C LYS A 68 -15.50 20.51 -31.67
N GLU A 69 -14.76 21.42 -31.04
CA GLU A 69 -15.01 22.01 -29.73
C GLU A 69 -16.48 22.48 -29.59
N SER A 70 -17.03 22.36 -28.38
CA SER A 70 -17.90 23.41 -27.86
C SER A 70 -17.88 23.45 -26.33
N THR A 71 -17.79 24.70 -25.86
CA THR A 71 -17.88 25.24 -24.51
C THR A 71 -19.30 25.10 -23.97
N TYR A 72 -19.49 24.84 -22.67
CA TYR A 72 -20.75 25.23 -22.01
C TYR A 72 -20.52 25.84 -20.62
N LYS A 73 -21.04 27.07 -20.50
CA LYS A 73 -21.31 27.80 -19.26
C LYS A 73 -22.66 27.35 -18.66
N THR A 74 -22.73 27.53 -17.35
CA THR A 74 -23.86 27.64 -16.43
C THR A 74 -25.28 27.88 -17.00
N ASN A 75 -26.28 27.24 -16.38
CA ASN A 75 -27.42 27.94 -15.76
C ASN A 75 -28.22 27.06 -14.78
N MET A 76 -28.66 27.70 -13.70
CA MET A 76 -29.70 27.26 -12.76
C MET A 76 -31.05 27.13 -13.47
N VAL A 77 -31.87 26.15 -13.05
CA VAL A 77 -33.34 26.21 -13.12
C VAL A 77 -33.91 25.50 -11.89
N GLU A 78 -34.55 26.26 -11.00
CA GLU A 78 -35.60 25.75 -10.10
C GLU A 78 -36.85 25.44 -10.94
N THR A 79 -37.58 24.36 -10.64
CA THR A 79 -39.04 24.31 -10.81
C THR A 79 -39.65 23.24 -9.91
N ASN A 80 -40.49 23.71 -8.98
CA ASN A 80 -41.48 22.91 -8.27
C ASN A 80 -42.61 22.51 -9.22
N VAL A 81 -43.02 21.24 -9.22
CA VAL A 81 -44.40 20.83 -9.55
C VAL A 81 -44.83 19.71 -8.60
N PHE A 82 -45.85 20.01 -7.80
CA PHE A 82 -46.57 19.10 -6.91
C PHE A 82 -47.59 18.26 -7.71
N CYS A 83 -47.90 17.07 -7.16
CA CYS A 83 -49.26 16.55 -6.90
C CYS A 83 -49.63 15.19 -7.52
N ASN A 84 -50.08 14.30 -6.62
CA ASN A 84 -50.94 13.11 -6.79
C ASN A 84 -50.40 11.94 -7.63
N THR A 85 -50.33 10.73 -7.09
CA THR A 85 -51.54 9.89 -6.91
C THR A 85 -51.36 8.89 -5.75
N ARG A 86 -52.35 8.86 -4.86
CA ARG A 86 -52.61 7.82 -3.84
C ARG A 86 -53.20 6.57 -4.52
N GLN A 87 -52.89 5.40 -3.94
CA GLN A 87 -53.67 4.15 -3.85
C GLN A 87 -53.46 2.99 -4.85
N LEU A 88 -53.46 1.77 -4.24
CA LEU A 88 -53.68 0.38 -4.73
C LEU A 88 -52.42 -0.34 -5.25
N LEU A 89 -52.00 -1.55 -4.83
CA LEU A 89 -52.65 -2.74 -4.23
C LEU A 89 -51.72 -3.36 -3.13
N LYS A 90 -52.18 -3.76 -1.93
CA LYS A 90 -52.74 -5.07 -1.51
C LYS A 90 -51.96 -6.33 -1.93
N HIS A 91 -51.36 -6.96 -0.91
CA HIS A 91 -51.12 -8.40 -0.67
C HIS A 91 -51.06 -9.35 -1.87
N GLU A 92 -49.87 -9.92 -2.10
CA GLU A 92 -49.71 -11.33 -2.43
C GLU A 92 -48.56 -11.93 -1.60
N THR A 93 -48.91 -12.95 -0.82
CA THR A 93 -48.01 -13.84 -0.09
C THR A 93 -47.36 -14.82 -1.06
N CYS A 94 -46.03 -14.83 -1.17
CA CYS A 94 -45.30 -15.91 -1.85
C CYS A 94 -43.98 -16.24 -1.12
N THR A 95 -43.97 -17.44 -0.52
CA THR A 95 -42.82 -18.32 -0.18
C THR A 95 -41.57 -17.72 0.51
N LYS A 96 -41.50 -17.91 1.83
CA LYS A 96 -40.34 -17.64 2.73
C LYS A 96 -39.21 -18.70 2.69
N THR A 97 -39.15 -19.56 1.69
CA THR A 97 -38.17 -20.68 1.66
C THR A 97 -36.86 -20.36 0.94
N SER A 98 -36.78 -19.24 0.20
CA SER A 98 -35.57 -18.86 -0.55
C SER A 98 -34.58 -17.99 0.24
N THR A 99 -35.06 -17.19 1.21
CA THR A 99 -34.22 -16.26 1.97
C THR A 99 -33.42 -16.93 3.09
N VAL A 100 -33.94 -18.00 3.69
CA VAL A 100 -33.29 -18.66 4.85
C VAL A 100 -32.03 -19.44 4.44
N ILE A 101 -32.04 -20.07 3.26
CA ILE A 101 -30.89 -20.85 2.76
C ILE A 101 -29.75 -19.92 2.29
N GLU A 102 -30.09 -18.75 1.73
CA GLU A 102 -29.09 -17.73 1.39
C GLU A 102 -28.44 -17.15 2.65
N ASP A 103 -29.20 -16.81 3.70
CA ASP A 103 -28.66 -16.33 4.98
C ASP A 103 -27.74 -17.37 5.66
N ASP A 104 -28.10 -18.65 5.65
CA ASP A 104 -27.29 -19.73 6.28
C ASP A 104 -25.95 -19.96 5.57
N LEU A 105 -25.92 -19.87 4.23
CA LEU A 105 -24.67 -19.90 3.45
C LEU A 105 -23.85 -18.60 3.64
N LEU A 106 -24.51 -17.47 3.91
CA LEU A 106 -23.87 -16.17 4.16
C LEU A 106 -23.14 -16.09 5.52
N MET A 107 -23.51 -16.95 6.48
CA MET A 107 -22.94 -17.01 7.82
C MET A 107 -21.91 -18.13 8.00
N SER A 108 -21.63 -18.93 6.96
CA SER A 108 -20.73 -20.07 7.10
C SER A 108 -19.29 -19.65 7.39
N MET A 109 -18.73 -20.27 8.43
CA MET A 109 -17.37 -20.02 8.90
C MET A 109 -16.37 -20.97 8.20
N PRO A 110 -15.09 -20.59 8.07
CA PRO A 110 -14.43 -19.40 8.64
C PRO A 110 -14.51 -18.13 7.78
N TRP A 111 -14.53 -16.95 8.42
CA TRP A 111 -14.46 -15.66 7.71
C TRP A 111 -13.01 -15.18 7.51
N PHE A 112 -12.66 -14.98 6.25
CA PHE A 112 -11.35 -14.50 5.83
C PHE A 112 -11.48 -13.33 4.85
N GLY A 113 -10.57 -12.38 4.99
CA GLY A 113 -10.24 -11.42 3.93
C GLY A 113 -8.78 -11.55 3.54
N MET A 114 -8.50 -11.54 2.24
CA MET A 114 -7.15 -11.76 1.73
C MET A 114 -6.72 -10.63 0.78
N ASP A 115 -5.49 -10.15 0.93
CA ASP A 115 -4.86 -9.20 0.03
C ASP A 115 -3.57 -9.82 -0.50
N ILE A 116 -3.61 -10.25 -1.76
CA ILE A 116 -2.50 -10.92 -2.44
C ILE A 116 -1.68 -9.85 -3.18
N GLY A 117 -0.72 -9.27 -2.48
CA GLY A 117 0.19 -8.27 -3.04
C GLY A 117 1.27 -8.87 -3.94
N GLY A 118 2.16 -8.03 -4.47
CA GLY A 118 3.28 -8.49 -5.31
C GLY A 118 4.37 -9.24 -4.55
N THR A 119 4.59 -8.88 -3.27
CA THR A 119 5.64 -9.46 -2.42
C THR A 119 5.10 -10.21 -1.22
N LEU A 120 4.04 -9.69 -0.59
CA LEU A 120 3.41 -10.27 0.59
C LEU A 120 1.93 -10.51 0.33
N THR A 121 1.46 -11.69 0.75
CA THR A 121 0.05 -11.98 0.93
C THR A 121 -0.32 -11.70 2.38
N LYS A 122 -1.43 -11.01 2.59
CA LYS A 122 -1.98 -10.70 3.91
C LYS A 122 -3.34 -11.35 4.04
N LEU A 123 -3.61 -11.89 5.21
CA LEU A 123 -4.83 -12.59 5.57
C LEU A 123 -5.32 -12.02 6.90
N VAL A 124 -6.59 -11.63 6.94
CA VAL A 124 -7.29 -11.28 8.18
C VAL A 124 -8.30 -12.38 8.46
N TYR A 125 -8.25 -12.92 9.67
CA TYR A 125 -9.14 -13.97 10.15
C TYR A 125 -9.96 -13.46 11.32
N PHE A 126 -11.29 -13.60 11.24
CA PHE A 126 -12.17 -13.33 12.38
C PHE A 126 -12.41 -14.62 13.18
N GLU A 127 -12.03 -14.61 14.45
CA GLU A 127 -12.28 -15.68 15.40
C GLU A 127 -13.46 -15.31 16.31
N PRO A 128 -14.63 -15.95 16.18
CA PRO A 128 -15.76 -15.71 17.08
C PRO A 128 -15.41 -16.19 18.49
N LYS A 129 -15.78 -15.39 19.49
CA LYS A 129 -15.56 -15.65 20.92
C LYS A 129 -16.86 -15.89 21.68
N ASP A 130 -17.99 -15.71 21.00
CA ASP A 130 -19.36 -15.83 21.49
C ASP A 130 -20.04 -17.15 21.09
N ILE A 131 -19.25 -18.18 20.79
CA ILE A 131 -19.77 -19.49 20.36
C ILE A 131 -20.49 -20.17 21.53
N THR A 132 -21.74 -20.55 21.30
CA THR A 132 -22.55 -21.29 22.27
C THR A 132 -22.12 -22.76 22.36
N PRO A 133 -22.40 -23.48 23.46
CA PRO A 133 -22.09 -24.91 23.56
C PRO A 133 -22.71 -25.75 22.44
N ASP A 134 -23.96 -25.45 22.06
CA ASP A 134 -24.66 -26.16 20.99
C ASP A 134 -24.00 -25.93 19.61
N GLU A 135 -23.63 -24.68 19.29
CA GLU A 135 -22.84 -24.38 18.09
C GLU A 135 -21.49 -25.07 18.12
N GLN A 136 -20.86 -25.14 19.29
CA GLN A 136 -19.56 -25.77 19.45
C GLN A 136 -19.64 -27.29 19.21
N ASP A 137 -20.73 -27.94 19.60
CA ASP A 137 -20.95 -29.36 19.33
C ASP A 137 -21.28 -29.64 17.86
N GLN A 138 -22.02 -28.75 17.21
CA GLN A 138 -22.33 -28.80 15.78
C GLN A 138 -21.16 -28.39 14.87
N GLU A 139 -20.14 -27.74 15.44
CA GLU A 139 -19.01 -27.22 14.68
C GLU A 139 -18.21 -28.36 14.03
N ALA A 140 -18.05 -28.31 12.70
CA ALA A 140 -17.25 -29.28 11.96
C ALA A 140 -15.83 -29.43 12.53
N GLU A 141 -15.33 -30.66 12.64
CA GLU A 141 -13.98 -30.93 13.18
C GLU A 141 -12.89 -30.18 12.39
N SER A 142 -13.05 -30.07 11.06
CA SER A 142 -12.19 -29.28 10.18
C SER A 142 -12.15 -27.80 10.58
N LEU A 143 -13.30 -27.20 10.93
CA LEU A 143 -13.37 -25.79 11.35
C LEU A 143 -12.69 -25.57 12.71
N ARG A 144 -12.93 -26.47 13.69
CA ARG A 144 -12.23 -26.46 14.98
C ARG A 144 -10.71 -26.60 14.80
N SER A 145 -10.28 -27.48 13.89
CA SER A 145 -8.88 -27.73 13.55
C SER A 145 -8.22 -26.49 12.93
N ILE A 146 -8.89 -25.82 11.99
CA ILE A 146 -8.40 -24.57 11.37
C ILE A 146 -8.32 -23.45 12.40
N ARG A 147 -9.38 -23.21 13.19
CA ARG A 147 -9.36 -22.20 14.26
C ARG A 147 -8.18 -22.44 15.19
N ARG A 148 -8.04 -23.67 15.70
CA ARG A 148 -6.94 -24.05 16.60
C ARG A 148 -5.57 -23.85 15.94
N TYR A 149 -5.43 -24.19 14.66
CA TYR A 149 -4.19 -24.01 13.92
C TYR A 149 -3.82 -22.54 13.79
N LEU A 150 -4.78 -21.66 13.47
CA LEU A 150 -4.53 -20.23 13.32
C LEU A 150 -4.26 -19.55 14.66
N THR A 151 -4.95 -19.94 15.74
CA THR A 151 -4.86 -19.21 17.02
C THR A 151 -3.72 -19.71 17.92
N LYS A 152 -3.37 -21.00 17.87
CA LYS A 152 -2.29 -21.57 18.71
C LYS A 152 -0.89 -21.40 18.13
N ASN A 153 -0.76 -21.07 16.85
CA ASN A 153 0.54 -20.87 16.20
C ASN A 153 0.77 -19.39 15.90
N SER A 154 2.04 -18.97 15.96
CA SER A 154 2.51 -17.65 15.50
C SER A 154 3.32 -17.74 14.21
N ALA A 155 3.75 -18.94 13.81
CA ALA A 155 4.45 -19.21 12.57
C ALA A 155 3.74 -20.33 11.80
N TYR A 156 3.63 -20.17 10.49
CA TYR A 156 2.99 -21.13 9.58
C TYR A 156 3.95 -21.48 8.45
N GLY A 157 4.38 -22.74 8.40
CA GLY A 157 5.42 -23.16 7.47
C GLY A 157 6.72 -22.37 7.69
N LYS A 158 7.39 -21.98 6.60
CA LYS A 158 8.69 -21.28 6.66
C LYS A 158 8.57 -19.75 6.73
N THR A 159 7.52 -19.18 6.13
CA THR A 159 7.43 -17.73 5.88
C THR A 159 6.13 -17.11 6.39
N GLY A 160 5.16 -17.94 6.81
CA GLY A 160 3.91 -17.47 7.39
C GLY A 160 4.12 -17.01 8.83
N HIS A 161 3.56 -15.86 9.16
CA HIS A 161 3.67 -15.25 10.47
C HIS A 161 2.35 -14.60 10.87
N ARG A 162 1.93 -14.83 12.12
CA ARG A 162 0.82 -14.10 12.75
C ARG A 162 1.39 -12.95 13.58
N ASP A 163 1.05 -11.72 13.23
CA ASP A 163 1.47 -10.54 13.96
C ASP A 163 0.58 -10.39 15.21
N THR A 164 0.89 -11.15 16.27
CA THR A 164 0.05 -11.25 17.48
C THR A 164 -0.12 -9.92 18.22
N HIS A 165 0.84 -9.01 18.08
CA HIS A 165 0.80 -7.67 18.66
C HIS A 165 -0.24 -6.76 17.99
N LEU A 166 -0.78 -7.16 16.84
CA LEU A 166 -1.83 -6.45 16.11
C LEU A 166 -3.22 -7.08 16.34
N GLN A 167 -3.35 -8.11 17.18
CA GLN A 167 -4.66 -8.72 17.43
C GLN A 167 -5.65 -7.66 17.96
N MET A 168 -6.82 -7.53 17.32
CA MET A 168 -7.90 -6.68 17.83
C MET A 168 -8.96 -7.57 18.47
N ASP A 169 -9.15 -7.43 19.79
CA ASP A 169 -10.17 -8.16 20.53
C ASP A 169 -11.47 -7.37 20.62
N ASN A 170 -12.57 -8.07 20.95
CA ASN A 170 -13.88 -7.47 21.19
C ASN A 170 -14.48 -6.73 19.98
N VAL A 171 -14.12 -7.16 18.78
CA VAL A 171 -14.64 -6.62 17.52
C VAL A 171 -15.97 -7.27 17.19
N GLU A 172 -16.94 -6.46 16.76
CA GLU A 172 -18.22 -6.94 16.26
C GLU A 172 -18.24 -6.93 14.73
N ILE A 173 -18.51 -8.08 14.13
CA ILE A 173 -18.68 -8.26 12.68
C ILE A 173 -19.90 -9.16 12.51
N ARG A 174 -20.89 -8.75 11.70
CA ARG A 174 -22.11 -9.53 11.42
C ARG A 174 -22.81 -10.05 12.67
N GLN A 175 -22.97 -9.16 13.66
CA GLN A 175 -23.59 -9.47 14.95
C GLN A 175 -22.89 -10.57 15.76
N ARG A 176 -21.65 -10.93 15.38
CA ARG A 176 -20.78 -11.83 16.13
C ARG A 176 -19.68 -11.03 16.79
N ARG A 177 -19.38 -11.35 18.04
CA ARG A 177 -18.28 -10.74 18.80
C ARG A 177 -17.08 -11.67 18.83
N GLY A 178 -15.92 -11.14 18.45
CA GLY A 178 -14.73 -11.95 18.28
C GLY A 178 -13.43 -11.17 18.30
N SER A 179 -12.38 -11.84 17.81
CA SER A 179 -11.04 -11.29 17.67
C SER A 179 -10.60 -11.31 16.21
N LEU A 180 -9.98 -10.23 15.73
CA LEU A 180 -9.31 -10.19 14.44
C LEU A 180 -7.84 -10.59 14.58
N HIS A 181 -7.41 -11.53 13.73
CA HIS A 181 -6.05 -12.02 13.64
C HIS A 181 -5.43 -11.60 12.31
N PHE A 182 -4.19 -11.10 12.36
CA PHE A 182 -3.47 -10.57 11.22
C PHE A 182 -2.29 -11.49 10.85
N ILE A 183 -2.33 -12.04 9.64
CA ILE A 183 -1.39 -13.07 9.19
C ILE A 183 -0.81 -12.66 7.84
N ARG A 184 0.49 -12.87 7.67
CA ARG A 184 1.19 -12.60 6.41
C ARG A 184 2.13 -13.73 6.03
N PHE A 185 2.38 -13.87 4.72
CA PHE A 185 3.41 -14.76 4.18
C PHE A 185 3.93 -14.20 2.85
N GLN A 186 5.06 -14.71 2.37
CA GLN A 186 5.60 -14.30 1.08
C GLN A 186 4.71 -14.80 -0.05
N THR A 187 4.37 -13.94 -1.00
CA THR A 187 3.48 -14.32 -2.13
C THR A 187 4.09 -15.43 -2.99
N THR A 188 5.42 -15.55 -3.03
CA THR A 188 6.13 -16.66 -3.68
C THR A 188 5.80 -18.03 -3.08
N ASP A 189 5.36 -18.08 -1.82
CA ASP A 189 4.94 -19.31 -1.14
C ASP A 189 3.45 -19.62 -1.29
N MET A 190 2.74 -19.00 -2.24
CA MET A 190 1.32 -19.27 -2.47
C MET A 190 1.01 -20.76 -2.70
N GLY A 191 1.88 -21.50 -3.41
CA GLY A 191 1.70 -22.94 -3.60
C GLY A 191 1.72 -23.74 -2.28
N ASN A 192 2.54 -23.33 -1.31
CA ASN A 192 2.58 -23.94 0.02
C ASN A 192 1.29 -23.62 0.80
N PHE A 193 0.78 -22.39 0.67
CA PHE A 193 -0.50 -21.99 1.26
C PHE A 193 -1.66 -22.82 0.68
N LEU A 194 -1.74 -22.98 -0.64
CA LEU A 194 -2.78 -23.78 -1.29
C LEU A 194 -2.72 -25.26 -0.89
N SER A 195 -1.50 -25.82 -0.81
CA SER A 195 -1.29 -27.18 -0.34
C SER A 195 -1.76 -27.37 1.11
N LEU A 196 -1.48 -26.40 1.98
CA LEU A 196 -1.93 -26.39 3.37
C LEU A 196 -3.45 -26.26 3.46
N ALA A 197 -4.06 -25.36 2.69
CA ALA A 197 -5.51 -25.18 2.64
C ALA A 197 -6.22 -26.46 2.20
N LYS A 198 -5.66 -27.17 1.20
CA LYS A 198 -6.11 -28.49 0.78
C LYS A 198 -6.03 -29.53 1.90
N GLN A 199 -4.87 -29.63 2.55
CA GLN A 199 -4.63 -30.60 3.62
C GLN A 199 -5.55 -30.37 4.83
N LYS A 200 -5.90 -29.12 5.10
CA LYS A 200 -6.76 -28.73 6.23
C LYS A 200 -8.26 -28.73 5.90
N GLY A 201 -8.65 -29.12 4.68
CA GLY A 201 -10.05 -29.17 4.28
C GLY A 201 -10.71 -27.79 4.22
N MET A 202 -9.95 -26.71 3.97
CA MET A 202 -10.54 -25.36 3.91
C MET A 202 -11.63 -25.23 2.84
N ALA A 203 -11.44 -25.94 1.72
CA ALA A 203 -12.37 -25.99 0.61
C ALA A 203 -13.73 -26.63 0.95
N GLU A 204 -13.77 -27.47 1.99
CA GLU A 204 -15.00 -28.12 2.45
C GLU A 204 -15.87 -27.16 3.27
N LEU A 205 -15.26 -26.13 3.85
CA LEU A 205 -15.93 -25.14 4.71
C LEU A 205 -16.35 -23.90 3.93
N VAL A 206 -15.50 -23.44 3.01
CA VAL A 206 -15.70 -22.20 2.27
C VAL A 206 -15.40 -22.43 0.80
N THR A 207 -16.40 -22.18 -0.05
CA THR A 207 -16.26 -22.29 -1.51
C THR A 207 -15.77 -21.00 -2.17
N THR A 208 -15.87 -19.86 -1.47
CA THR A 208 -15.51 -18.53 -2.00
C THR A 208 -14.74 -17.72 -0.97
N VAL A 209 -13.57 -17.18 -1.35
CA VAL A 209 -12.77 -16.28 -0.50
C VAL A 209 -12.71 -14.89 -1.12
N CYS A 210 -12.94 -13.88 -0.28
CA CYS A 210 -12.72 -12.49 -0.67
C CYS A 210 -11.24 -12.19 -0.80
N ALA A 211 -10.85 -11.73 -1.98
CA ALA A 211 -9.48 -11.42 -2.30
C ALA A 211 -9.36 -10.07 -3.00
N THR A 212 -8.29 -9.34 -2.68
CA THR A 212 -7.89 -8.11 -3.36
C THR A 212 -6.40 -8.16 -3.73
N GLY A 213 -5.91 -7.09 -4.34
CA GLY A 213 -4.55 -6.97 -4.85
C GLY A 213 -4.37 -7.70 -6.18
N GLY A 214 -3.30 -7.35 -6.90
CA GLY A 214 -3.00 -7.93 -8.22
C GLY A 214 -2.91 -9.47 -8.23
N GLY A 215 -2.54 -10.09 -7.10
CA GLY A 215 -2.48 -11.54 -6.97
C GLY A 215 -3.85 -12.22 -6.97
N ALA A 216 -4.93 -11.53 -6.62
CA ALA A 216 -6.29 -12.09 -6.70
C ALA A 216 -6.67 -12.47 -8.14
N PHE A 217 -6.14 -11.74 -9.13
CA PHE A 217 -6.29 -12.06 -10.55
C PHE A 217 -5.28 -13.14 -10.97
N LYS A 218 -4.01 -13.00 -10.56
CA LYS A 218 -2.92 -13.89 -10.96
C LYS A 218 -3.15 -15.35 -10.52
N PHE A 219 -3.60 -15.56 -9.28
CA PHE A 219 -3.72 -16.89 -8.67
C PHE A 219 -5.16 -17.45 -8.74
N GLU A 220 -6.09 -16.80 -9.44
CA GLU A 220 -7.50 -17.25 -9.49
C GLU A 220 -7.63 -18.71 -9.96
N ASN A 221 -6.90 -19.08 -11.01
CA ASN A 221 -6.94 -20.45 -11.52
C ASN A 221 -6.30 -21.44 -10.55
N ASP A 222 -5.22 -21.05 -9.86
CA ASP A 222 -4.57 -21.91 -8.87
C ASP A 222 -5.51 -22.24 -7.70
N PHE A 223 -6.27 -21.25 -7.21
CA PHE A 223 -7.30 -21.49 -6.19
C PHE A 223 -8.41 -22.42 -6.70
N ARG A 224 -8.87 -22.21 -7.93
CA ARG A 224 -9.92 -23.03 -8.53
C ARG A 224 -9.47 -24.47 -8.75
N GLU A 225 -8.27 -24.69 -9.27
CA GLU A 225 -7.78 -26.00 -9.67
C GLU A 225 -7.22 -26.82 -8.49
N GLN A 226 -6.52 -26.18 -7.56
CA GLN A 226 -5.82 -26.91 -6.50
C GLN A 226 -6.70 -27.18 -5.28
N VAL A 227 -7.59 -26.23 -4.95
CA VAL A 227 -8.45 -26.27 -3.75
C VAL A 227 -9.93 -26.09 -4.06
N ASN A 228 -10.38 -26.02 -5.32
CA ASN A 228 -11.81 -25.85 -5.66
C ASN A 228 -12.47 -24.63 -5.00
N MET A 229 -11.73 -23.54 -4.82
CA MET A 229 -12.23 -22.29 -4.24
C MET A 229 -12.31 -21.19 -5.30
N LYS A 230 -13.36 -20.38 -5.24
CA LYS A 230 -13.50 -19.17 -6.06
C LYS A 230 -12.91 -17.96 -5.32
N LEU A 231 -12.30 -17.05 -6.06
CA LEU A 231 -11.91 -15.75 -5.51
C LEU A 231 -12.97 -14.69 -5.88
N ALA A 232 -13.65 -14.17 -4.86
CA ALA A 232 -14.45 -12.96 -5.00
C ALA A 232 -13.48 -11.76 -4.99
N LYS A 233 -13.26 -11.17 -6.16
CA LYS A 233 -12.24 -10.15 -6.38
C LYS A 233 -12.81 -8.76 -6.08
N PHE A 234 -12.10 -7.99 -5.26
CA PHE A 234 -12.41 -6.58 -4.97
C PHE A 234 -11.25 -5.68 -5.39
N ASP A 235 -11.53 -4.39 -5.60
CA ASP A 235 -10.50 -3.41 -5.90
C ASP A 235 -9.57 -3.18 -4.70
N GLU A 236 -8.27 -3.03 -4.98
CA GLU A 236 -7.21 -2.84 -3.97
C GLU A 236 -7.37 -1.54 -3.19
N LEU A 237 -7.77 -0.46 -3.87
CA LEU A 237 -7.88 0.86 -3.28
C LEU A 237 -9.17 1.00 -2.46
N ASP A 238 -10.28 0.46 -2.98
CA ASP A 238 -11.57 0.44 -2.27
C ASP A 238 -11.44 -0.29 -0.94
N THR A 239 -10.89 -1.51 -0.97
CA THR A 239 -10.72 -2.35 0.23
C THR A 239 -9.73 -1.73 1.21
N LEU A 240 -8.65 -1.12 0.72
CA LEU A 240 -7.71 -0.38 1.54
C LEU A 240 -8.37 0.75 2.33
N ILE A 241 -9.16 1.62 1.68
CA ILE A 241 -9.83 2.74 2.36
C ILE A 241 -10.85 2.20 3.38
N LYS A 242 -11.65 1.21 3.00
CA LYS A 242 -12.64 0.59 3.89
C LYS A 242 -12.00 -0.03 5.14
N GLY A 243 -10.87 -0.72 4.97
CA GLY A 243 -10.12 -1.30 6.08
C GLY A 243 -9.55 -0.23 7.03
N ILE A 244 -9.04 0.88 6.50
CA ILE A 244 -8.54 2.01 7.33
C ILE A 244 -9.66 2.58 8.20
N LEU A 245 -10.80 2.89 7.57
CA LEU A 245 -11.94 3.50 8.29
C LEU A 245 -12.50 2.56 9.36
N PHE A 246 -12.59 1.26 9.06
CA PHE A 246 -13.02 0.28 10.06
C PHE A 246 -12.03 0.18 11.22
N ALA A 247 -10.73 0.09 10.95
CA ALA A 247 -9.71 0.00 11.99
C ALA A 247 -9.74 1.22 12.93
N GLU A 248 -9.91 2.43 12.39
CA GLU A 248 -10.02 3.66 13.20
C GLU A 248 -11.23 3.63 14.15
N VAL A 249 -12.39 3.12 13.67
CA VAL A 249 -13.60 2.98 14.51
C VAL A 249 -13.39 1.96 15.64
N GLN A 250 -12.69 0.86 15.36
CA GLN A 250 -12.47 -0.22 16.33
C GLN A 250 -11.31 0.08 17.30
N ASN A 251 -10.32 0.86 16.88
CA ASN A 251 -9.14 1.18 17.66
C ASN A 251 -8.87 2.70 17.66
N ARG A 252 -9.25 3.37 18.75
CA ARG A 252 -9.01 4.83 18.91
C ARG A 252 -7.53 5.24 18.99
N THR A 253 -6.62 4.26 19.08
CA THR A 253 -5.17 4.49 19.06
C THR A 253 -4.54 4.06 17.73
N GLU A 254 -5.35 3.79 16.71
CA GLU A 254 -4.89 3.33 15.41
C GLU A 254 -3.98 4.34 14.72
N CYS A 255 -4.40 5.61 14.71
CA CYS A 255 -3.64 6.67 14.07
C CYS A 255 -2.64 7.34 15.02
N TYR A 256 -1.43 7.57 14.54
CA TYR A 256 -0.38 8.26 15.27
C TYR A 256 0.51 9.11 14.36
N TYR A 257 1.28 9.99 14.98
CA TYR A 257 2.30 10.81 14.33
C TYR A 257 3.56 10.89 15.19
N TYR A 258 4.64 11.39 14.60
CA TYR A 258 5.86 11.71 15.35
C TYR A 258 5.88 13.22 15.65
N GLU A 259 5.78 13.56 16.93
CA GLU A 259 5.98 14.93 17.42
C GLU A 259 7.47 15.28 17.37
N ASN A 260 7.81 16.55 17.14
CA ASN A 260 9.20 17.03 16.99
C ASN A 260 9.97 16.30 15.88
N ALA A 261 9.34 16.03 14.73
CA ALA A 261 9.93 15.20 13.68
C ALA A 261 11.18 15.83 13.03
N ARG A 262 11.38 17.15 13.16
CA ARG A 262 12.60 17.86 12.77
C ARG A 262 13.88 17.34 13.45
N ASP A 263 13.76 16.73 14.63
CA ASP A 263 14.85 16.06 15.33
C ASP A 263 14.49 14.57 15.52
N ILE A 264 15.02 13.72 14.63
CA ILE A 264 14.75 12.27 14.62
C ILE A 264 15.06 11.63 15.99
N THR A 265 16.06 12.15 16.72
CA THR A 265 16.49 11.62 18.03
C THR A 265 15.52 11.97 19.15
N LYS A 266 14.85 13.12 19.07
CA LYS A 266 13.86 13.60 20.05
C LYS A 266 12.41 13.32 19.62
N SER A 267 12.20 12.79 18.42
CA SER A 267 10.87 12.52 17.92
C SER A 267 10.16 11.41 18.69
N GLU A 268 8.94 11.70 19.15
CA GLU A 268 8.12 10.84 20.00
C GLU A 268 6.82 10.45 19.30
N LYS A 269 6.41 9.19 19.45
CA LYS A 269 5.13 8.69 18.93
C LYS A 269 3.99 9.27 19.77
N ARG A 270 3.01 9.90 19.11
CA ARG A 270 1.80 10.46 19.72
C ARG A 270 0.57 9.96 18.99
N VAL A 271 -0.47 9.60 19.74
CA VAL A 271 -1.78 9.27 19.18
C VAL A 271 -2.34 10.50 18.45
N TYR A 272 -2.99 10.27 17.32
CA TYR A 272 -3.68 11.28 16.53
C TYR A 272 -5.16 10.94 16.48
N ASP A 273 -6.04 11.90 16.79
CA ASP A 273 -7.47 11.72 16.61
C ASP A 273 -7.82 11.78 15.12
N PHE A 274 -8.11 10.62 14.53
CA PHE A 274 -8.44 10.48 13.11
C PHE A 274 -9.94 10.25 12.87
N SER A 275 -10.79 10.58 13.86
CA SER A 275 -12.25 10.47 13.78
C SER A 275 -12.89 11.38 12.70
N GLN A 276 -12.20 12.45 12.30
CA GLN A 276 -12.56 13.32 11.17
C GLN A 276 -11.49 13.19 10.07
N PRO A 277 -11.46 12.07 9.33
CA PRO A 277 -10.32 11.69 8.52
C PRO A 277 -10.16 12.56 7.27
N TYR A 278 -11.24 13.06 6.69
CA TYR A 278 -11.20 13.76 5.40
C TYR A 278 -10.84 15.26 5.50
N PRO A 279 -10.32 15.85 4.40
CA PRO A 279 -9.63 15.16 3.31
C PRO A 279 -8.22 14.72 3.73
N PHE A 280 -7.65 13.70 3.06
CA PHE A 280 -6.26 13.30 3.28
C PHE A 280 -5.62 12.69 2.04
N ILE A 281 -4.29 12.78 1.96
CA ILE A 281 -3.50 12.00 1.02
C ILE A 281 -3.19 10.65 1.64
N LEU A 282 -3.51 9.57 0.93
CA LEU A 282 -3.12 8.22 1.31
C LEU A 282 -1.91 7.79 0.46
N VAL A 283 -0.81 7.41 1.11
CA VAL A 283 0.41 6.92 0.48
C VAL A 283 0.58 5.46 0.85
N ASN A 284 0.17 4.56 -0.03
CA ASN A 284 0.31 3.11 0.17
C ASN A 284 1.66 2.63 -0.36
N VAL A 285 2.58 2.29 0.54
CA VAL A 285 3.95 1.88 0.26
C VAL A 285 4.07 0.34 0.31
N GLY A 286 3.75 -0.30 -0.80
CA GLY A 286 3.93 -1.74 -1.03
C GLY A 286 5.21 -2.06 -1.80
N SER A 287 5.12 -2.98 -2.77
CA SER A 287 6.24 -3.27 -3.69
C SER A 287 6.60 -2.01 -4.51
N GLY A 288 5.59 -1.31 -5.04
CA GLY A 288 5.67 0.07 -5.51
C GLY A 288 4.90 1.00 -4.56
N VAL A 289 4.54 2.20 -5.03
CA VAL A 289 3.78 3.18 -4.26
C VAL A 289 2.58 3.69 -5.05
N SER A 290 1.41 3.68 -4.42
CA SER A 290 0.20 4.34 -4.93
C SER A 290 -0.16 5.50 -4.02
N ILE A 291 -0.47 6.66 -4.61
CA ILE A 291 -0.84 7.87 -3.89
C ILE A 291 -2.26 8.26 -4.30
N LEU A 292 -3.13 8.42 -3.30
CA LEU A 292 -4.53 8.76 -3.48
C LEU A 292 -4.84 10.08 -2.79
N ALA A 293 -5.73 10.87 -3.38
CA ALA A 293 -6.44 11.92 -2.68
C ALA A 293 -7.80 11.38 -2.27
N VAL A 294 -8.07 11.40 -0.97
CA VAL A 294 -9.31 10.88 -0.38
C VAL A 294 -10.11 12.05 0.17
N TYR A 295 -11.25 12.33 -0.47
CA TYR A 295 -12.15 13.43 -0.12
C TYR A 295 -13.35 12.97 0.72
N GLY A 296 -13.68 11.68 0.66
CA GLY A 296 -14.78 11.06 1.39
C GLY A 296 -14.74 9.53 1.27
N PRO A 297 -15.70 8.82 1.89
CA PRO A 297 -15.72 7.35 1.94
C PRO A 297 -15.73 6.69 0.56
N ASP A 298 -16.51 7.24 -0.37
CA ASP A 298 -16.64 6.76 -1.76
C ASP A 298 -16.11 7.78 -2.77
N ASN A 299 -15.40 8.81 -2.30
CA ASN A 299 -14.87 9.88 -3.15
C ASN A 299 -13.36 10.00 -2.98
N TYR A 300 -12.63 9.34 -3.88
CA TYR A 300 -11.17 9.37 -3.94
C TYR A 300 -10.70 9.16 -5.36
N LYS A 301 -9.45 9.55 -5.61
CA LYS A 301 -8.79 9.34 -6.90
C LYS A 301 -7.33 9.01 -6.69
N ARG A 302 -6.79 8.12 -7.51
CA ARG A 302 -5.34 7.88 -7.56
C ARG A 302 -4.66 9.06 -8.27
N VAL A 303 -3.95 9.88 -7.51
CA VAL A 303 -3.32 11.12 -8.02
C VAL A 303 -1.92 10.89 -8.58
N SER A 304 -1.21 9.88 -8.07
CA SER A 304 0.15 9.59 -8.48
C SER A 304 0.59 8.20 -8.05
N GLY A 305 1.85 7.88 -8.32
CA GLY A 305 2.56 6.73 -7.78
C GLY A 305 4.01 6.73 -8.24
N THR A 306 4.80 5.84 -7.65
CA THR A 306 6.18 5.59 -8.06
C THR A 306 6.48 4.11 -8.02
N SER A 307 7.31 3.63 -8.94
CA SER A 307 7.84 2.26 -8.89
C SER A 307 8.93 2.10 -7.84
N LEU A 308 9.45 3.20 -7.28
CA LEU A 308 10.48 3.23 -6.23
C LEU A 308 9.84 3.05 -4.86
N GLY A 309 9.42 1.81 -4.55
CA GLY A 309 8.77 1.43 -3.30
C GLY A 309 9.59 0.47 -2.45
N GLY A 310 8.92 -0.28 -1.57
CA GLY A 310 9.55 -1.28 -0.71
C GLY A 310 10.20 -2.43 -1.48
N GLY A 311 9.69 -2.75 -2.68
CA GLY A 311 10.31 -3.74 -3.57
C GLY A 311 11.66 -3.27 -4.13
N THR A 312 11.79 -1.98 -4.43
CA THR A 312 13.08 -1.39 -4.85
C THR A 312 14.07 -1.38 -3.69
N PHE A 313 13.63 -0.98 -2.49
CA PHE A 313 14.45 -1.04 -1.29
C PHE A 313 14.99 -2.46 -1.05
N LEU A 314 14.10 -3.45 -0.96
CA LEU A 314 14.49 -4.83 -0.68
C LEU A 314 15.40 -5.39 -1.79
N GLY A 315 15.03 -5.20 -3.06
CA GLY A 315 15.80 -5.71 -4.19
C GLY A 315 17.22 -5.13 -4.26
N LEU A 316 17.37 -3.81 -4.05
CA LEU A 316 18.69 -3.17 -4.00
C LEU A 316 19.48 -3.61 -2.77
N CYS A 317 18.86 -3.75 -1.60
CA CYS A 317 19.53 -4.25 -0.41
C CYS A 317 20.04 -5.69 -0.62
N CYS A 318 19.25 -6.57 -1.23
CA CYS A 318 19.70 -7.92 -1.60
C CYS A 318 20.94 -7.88 -2.50
N LEU A 319 20.92 -7.04 -3.54
CA LEU A 319 22.04 -6.93 -4.50
C LEU A 319 23.30 -6.31 -3.88
N LEU A 320 23.15 -5.27 -3.08
CA LEU A 320 24.26 -4.47 -2.56
C LEU A 320 24.87 -5.06 -1.28
N THR A 321 24.07 -5.82 -0.52
CA THR A 321 24.48 -6.30 0.81
C THR A 321 24.48 -7.81 0.93
N GLY A 322 23.75 -8.53 0.07
CA GLY A 322 23.54 -9.98 0.21
C GLY A 322 22.52 -10.37 1.27
N CYS A 323 21.71 -9.44 1.79
CA CYS A 323 20.61 -9.79 2.70
C CYS A 323 19.52 -10.59 1.98
N ASN A 324 18.78 -11.43 2.72
CA ASN A 324 17.77 -12.32 2.15
C ASN A 324 16.34 -11.97 2.57
N THR A 325 16.17 -11.21 3.65
CA THR A 325 14.85 -10.84 4.18
C THR A 325 14.73 -9.34 4.37
N PHE A 326 13.48 -8.85 4.41
CA PHE A 326 13.20 -7.46 4.70
C PHE A 326 13.67 -7.07 6.11
N GLU A 327 13.46 -7.94 7.10
CA GLU A 327 13.89 -7.74 8.48
C GLU A 327 15.42 -7.64 8.58
N GLU A 328 16.17 -8.47 7.85
CA GLU A 328 17.64 -8.37 7.79
C GLU A 328 18.07 -7.03 7.16
N ALA A 329 17.42 -6.62 6.06
CA ALA A 329 17.70 -5.34 5.40
C ALA A 329 17.49 -4.14 6.33
N ILE A 330 16.39 -4.14 7.10
CA ILE A 330 16.12 -3.11 8.12
C ILE A 330 17.16 -3.15 9.24
N GLN A 331 17.53 -4.34 9.71
CA GLN A 331 18.54 -4.49 10.76
C GLN A 331 19.95 -4.04 10.33
N LEU A 332 20.30 -4.19 9.05
CA LEU A 332 21.53 -3.62 8.49
C LEU A 332 21.42 -2.09 8.43
N ALA A 333 20.29 -1.57 7.97
CA ALA A 333 20.07 -0.13 7.86
C ALA A 333 20.14 0.58 9.21
N THR A 334 19.74 -0.04 10.32
CA THR A 334 19.83 0.57 11.67
C THR A 334 21.27 0.76 12.17
N LYS A 335 22.24 0.05 11.57
CA LYS A 335 23.66 0.11 11.95
C LYS A 335 24.51 0.93 10.98
N GLY A 336 23.95 1.32 9.85
CA GLY A 336 24.65 2.02 8.78
C GLY A 336 24.60 3.53 8.91
N ASP A 337 25.45 4.20 8.14
CA ASP A 337 25.49 5.64 8.01
C ASP A 337 25.49 6.05 6.53
N ASN A 338 24.35 6.58 6.05
CA ASN A 338 24.22 7.00 4.66
C ASN A 338 25.23 8.10 4.26
N ARG A 339 25.77 8.89 5.20
CA ARG A 339 26.71 9.99 4.92
C ARG A 339 28.05 9.51 4.35
N LYS A 340 28.37 8.22 4.47
CA LYS A 340 29.54 7.61 3.83
C LYS A 340 29.30 7.22 2.37
N VAL A 341 28.03 7.13 1.97
CA VAL A 341 27.56 6.66 0.66
C VAL A 341 27.03 7.82 -0.19
N ASP A 342 26.18 8.65 0.41
CA ASP A 342 25.53 9.79 -0.20
C ASP A 342 26.42 11.01 -0.25
N LYS A 343 26.30 11.84 -1.28
CA LYS A 343 26.94 13.15 -1.34
C LYS A 343 26.00 14.19 -0.73
N LEU A 344 26.45 14.87 0.31
CA LEU A 344 25.70 15.90 1.04
C LEU A 344 25.91 17.29 0.41
N VAL A 345 25.09 18.27 0.79
CA VAL A 345 25.26 19.68 0.39
C VAL A 345 26.63 20.20 0.80
N ARG A 346 27.09 19.89 2.02
CA ARG A 346 28.42 20.29 2.50
C ARG A 346 29.58 19.73 1.67
N ASP A 347 29.41 18.57 1.03
CA ASP A 347 30.43 17.96 0.18
C ASP A 347 30.60 18.69 -1.16
N ILE A 348 29.67 19.60 -1.49
CA ILE A 348 29.66 20.42 -2.71
C ILE A 348 29.98 21.88 -2.36
N TYR A 349 29.33 22.42 -1.33
CA TYR A 349 29.39 23.84 -0.97
C TYR A 349 30.36 24.17 0.18
N GLY A 350 30.89 23.16 0.88
CA GLY A 350 31.74 23.36 2.07
C GLY A 350 30.97 23.72 3.35
N GLY A 351 29.64 23.77 3.30
CA GLY A 351 28.75 24.15 4.41
C GLY A 351 27.29 24.13 3.95
N ASP A 352 26.49 25.04 4.48
CA ASP A 352 25.10 25.25 4.05
C ASP A 352 25.04 25.96 2.68
N TYR A 353 23.92 25.79 1.97
CA TYR A 353 23.61 26.60 0.79
C TYR A 353 22.51 27.63 1.12
N ASP A 354 22.96 28.74 1.72
CA ASP A 354 22.11 29.77 2.34
C ASP A 354 21.06 30.36 1.40
N ARG A 355 21.41 30.57 0.12
CA ARG A 355 20.52 31.22 -0.86
C ARG A 355 19.14 30.55 -0.95
N PHE A 356 19.09 29.23 -0.77
CA PHE A 356 17.84 28.46 -0.81
C PHE A 356 17.56 27.72 0.51
N GLY A 357 18.28 28.06 1.58
CA GLY A 357 18.08 27.47 2.91
C GLY A 357 18.31 25.95 2.97
N LEU A 358 19.24 25.42 2.18
CA LEU A 358 19.58 23.98 2.23
C LEU A 358 20.71 23.77 3.23
N THR A 359 20.45 22.99 4.28
CA THR A 359 21.45 22.67 5.30
C THR A 359 22.53 21.76 4.74
N GLY A 360 23.75 21.87 5.27
CA GLY A 360 24.92 21.13 4.82
C GLY A 360 24.77 19.61 4.97
N ASP A 361 23.98 19.17 5.95
CA ASP A 361 23.73 17.74 6.22
C ASP A 361 22.65 17.13 5.32
N LEU A 362 22.00 17.94 4.47
CA LEU A 362 21.03 17.45 3.51
C LEU A 362 21.71 16.64 2.41
N VAL A 363 21.09 15.52 2.02
CA VAL A 363 21.53 14.73 0.86
C VAL A 363 21.32 15.53 -0.42
N ALA A 364 22.40 15.83 -1.14
CA ALA A 364 22.37 16.48 -2.44
C ALA A 364 22.29 15.46 -3.59
N SER A 365 22.99 14.31 -3.45
CA SER A 365 22.95 13.22 -4.40
C SER A 365 23.08 11.88 -3.68
N SER A 366 21.98 11.12 -3.66
CA SER A 366 21.95 9.72 -3.19
C SER A 366 22.99 8.88 -3.92
N PHE A 367 23.74 8.05 -3.17
CA PHE A 367 24.88 7.25 -3.66
C PHE A 367 25.98 8.06 -4.38
N GLY A 368 25.98 9.39 -4.22
CA GLY A 368 26.81 10.30 -4.98
C GLY A 368 28.31 10.17 -4.71
N GLN A 369 28.73 9.51 -3.62
CA GLN A 369 30.16 9.22 -3.37
C GLN A 369 30.61 7.91 -4.04
N MET A 370 29.68 7.05 -4.48
CA MET A 370 29.99 5.69 -4.95
C MET A 370 30.64 5.64 -6.34
N HIS A 371 30.82 6.76 -7.04
CA HIS A 371 31.66 6.80 -8.24
C HIS A 371 33.17 6.79 -7.87
N ILE A 372 33.54 7.19 -6.65
CA ILE A 372 34.92 7.25 -6.16
C ILE A 372 35.34 5.87 -5.65
N ARG A 373 36.42 5.32 -6.21
CA ARG A 373 36.88 3.95 -5.91
C ARG A 373 37.19 3.74 -4.43
N ASP A 374 37.95 4.63 -3.82
CA ASP A 374 38.42 4.44 -2.45
C ASP A 374 37.27 4.57 -1.44
N LYS A 375 36.28 5.44 -1.72
CA LYS A 375 35.02 5.51 -0.97
C LYS A 375 34.26 4.20 -1.06
N ARG A 376 34.05 3.66 -2.28
CA ARG A 376 33.42 2.34 -2.47
C ARG A 376 34.12 1.22 -1.72
N ALA A 377 35.46 1.26 -1.61
CA ALA A 377 36.21 0.24 -0.89
C ALA A 377 36.07 0.36 0.64
N SER A 378 35.67 1.53 1.15
CA SER A 378 35.56 1.82 2.58
C SER A 378 34.16 1.67 3.18
N VAL A 379 33.11 1.63 2.35
CA VAL A 379 31.72 1.53 2.84
C VAL A 379 31.38 0.12 3.29
N SER A 380 30.61 0.01 4.37
CA SER A 380 30.10 -1.29 4.83
C SER A 380 28.77 -1.64 4.15
N ARG A 381 28.35 -2.90 4.29
CA ARG A 381 27.04 -3.34 3.78
C ARG A 381 25.88 -2.67 4.54
N GLU A 382 26.08 -2.36 5.82
CA GLU A 382 25.15 -1.60 6.66
C GLU A 382 24.98 -0.17 6.13
N ASP A 383 26.09 0.51 5.77
CA ASP A 383 26.05 1.85 5.20
C ASP A 383 25.24 1.88 3.88
N LEU A 384 25.41 0.85 3.03
CA LEU A 384 24.65 0.70 1.78
C LEU A 384 23.16 0.43 2.03
N ALA A 385 22.82 -0.41 3.02
CA ALA A 385 21.43 -0.65 3.41
C ALA A 385 20.75 0.64 3.91
N ASN A 386 21.45 1.39 4.76
CA ASN A 386 20.97 2.67 5.29
C ASN A 386 20.78 3.71 4.16
N ALA A 387 21.76 3.86 3.27
CA ALA A 387 21.64 4.77 2.12
C ALA A 387 20.49 4.40 1.17
N THR A 388 20.27 3.09 0.95
CA THR A 388 19.11 2.60 0.17
C THR A 388 17.80 3.00 0.86
N LEU A 389 17.70 2.76 2.17
CA LEU A 389 16.51 3.10 2.96
C LEU A 389 16.21 4.61 2.91
N VAL A 390 17.23 5.44 3.17
CA VAL A 390 17.12 6.92 3.14
C VAL A 390 16.69 7.41 1.76
N THR A 391 17.32 6.89 0.70
CA THR A 391 17.02 7.30 -0.68
C THR A 391 15.58 7.01 -1.07
N ILE A 392 15.11 5.78 -0.85
CA ILE A 392 13.74 5.39 -1.18
C ILE A 392 12.73 6.16 -0.34
N THR A 393 12.98 6.27 0.97
CA THR A 393 12.06 6.96 1.89
C THR A 393 11.93 8.46 1.56
N ASN A 394 13.05 9.15 1.35
CA ASN A 394 13.04 10.57 1.00
C ASN A 394 12.36 10.82 -0.35
N ASN A 395 12.56 9.93 -1.33
CA ASN A 395 11.87 10.04 -2.62
C ASN A 395 10.35 9.93 -2.46
N ILE A 396 9.87 8.98 -1.66
CA ILE A 396 8.45 8.81 -1.35
C ILE A 396 7.91 10.06 -0.65
N GLY A 397 8.61 10.56 0.38
CA GLY A 397 8.22 11.77 1.10
C GLY A 397 8.12 13.01 0.19
N LEU A 398 9.09 13.20 -0.72
CA LEU A 398 9.06 14.31 -1.67
C LEU A 398 7.85 14.25 -2.62
N ILE A 399 7.55 13.07 -3.17
CA ILE A 399 6.41 12.89 -4.06
C ILE A 399 5.09 13.09 -3.29
N ALA A 400 4.97 12.50 -2.10
CA ALA A 400 3.79 12.64 -1.25
C ALA A 400 3.52 14.12 -0.91
N ARG A 401 4.56 14.88 -0.56
CA ARG A 401 4.46 16.34 -0.34
C ARG A 401 3.95 17.06 -1.58
N MET A 402 4.52 16.80 -2.76
CA MET A 402 4.09 17.46 -3.99
C MET A 402 2.61 17.17 -4.30
N CYS A 403 2.16 15.92 -4.09
CA CYS A 403 0.76 15.54 -4.21
C CYS A 403 -0.13 16.28 -3.21
N ALA A 404 0.26 16.33 -1.94
CA ALA A 404 -0.48 17.03 -0.88
C ALA A 404 -0.64 18.53 -1.17
N LEU A 405 0.45 19.19 -1.61
CA LEU A 405 0.40 20.60 -2.00
C LEU A 405 -0.49 20.85 -3.21
N ASN A 406 -0.45 19.98 -4.22
CA ASN A 406 -1.27 20.10 -5.42
C ASN A 406 -2.77 19.91 -5.12
N GLU A 407 -3.09 18.96 -4.24
CA GLU A 407 -4.47 18.65 -3.82
C GLU A 407 -4.95 19.51 -2.65
N LYS A 408 -4.09 20.39 -2.11
CA LYS A 408 -4.36 21.29 -0.98
C LYS A 408 -4.83 20.55 0.28
N MET A 409 -4.14 19.47 0.61
CA MET A 409 -4.41 18.65 1.80
C MET A 409 -3.23 18.73 2.76
N ASP A 410 -3.51 18.78 4.06
CA ASP A 410 -2.52 18.89 5.14
C ASP A 410 -2.20 17.54 5.80
N LYS A 411 -3.15 16.59 5.78
CA LYS A 411 -2.98 15.22 6.29
C LYS A 411 -2.41 14.30 5.22
N VAL A 412 -1.27 13.68 5.51
CA VAL A 412 -0.63 12.67 4.66
C VAL A 412 -0.48 11.38 5.45
N VAL A 413 -1.31 10.39 5.16
CA VAL A 413 -1.34 9.08 5.82
C VAL A 413 -0.47 8.11 5.05
N PHE A 414 0.56 7.57 5.69
CA PHE A 414 1.44 6.56 5.13
C PHE A 414 1.05 5.17 5.65
N VAL A 415 0.87 4.23 4.73
CA VAL A 415 0.54 2.83 5.04
C VAL A 415 1.39 1.90 4.17
N GLY A 416 1.25 0.59 4.38
CA GLY A 416 1.93 -0.45 3.62
C GLY A 416 3.12 -1.06 4.36
N ASN A 417 3.40 -2.33 4.02
CA ASN A 417 4.36 -3.17 4.74
C ASN A 417 5.83 -2.72 4.63
N PHE A 418 6.17 -1.70 3.83
CA PHE A 418 7.49 -1.07 3.87
C PHE A 418 7.78 -0.37 5.21
N LEU A 419 6.74 0.06 5.91
CA LEU A 419 6.85 0.75 7.20
C LEU A 419 6.91 -0.23 8.38
N ARG A 420 6.62 -1.52 8.12
CA ARG A 420 6.63 -2.58 9.14
C ARG A 420 7.99 -2.63 9.82
N VAL A 421 8.00 -2.57 11.15
CA VAL A 421 9.22 -2.60 11.97
C VAL A 421 10.30 -1.58 11.52
N ASN A 422 9.90 -0.49 10.86
CA ASN A 422 10.79 0.46 10.20
C ASN A 422 10.61 1.89 10.72
N PRO A 423 10.95 2.14 12.01
CA PRO A 423 10.82 3.47 12.60
C PRO A 423 11.75 4.51 11.95
N ILE A 424 12.83 4.08 11.29
CA ILE A 424 13.71 4.97 10.54
C ILE A 424 12.93 5.61 9.38
N ALA A 425 12.25 4.80 8.56
CA ALA A 425 11.47 5.32 7.45
C ALA A 425 10.32 6.22 7.93
N MET A 426 9.59 5.80 8.97
CA MET A 426 8.48 6.61 9.49
C MET A 426 8.96 7.97 10.01
N LYS A 427 10.05 8.01 10.79
CA LYS A 427 10.62 9.28 11.27
C LYS A 427 11.16 10.15 10.13
N LEU A 428 11.77 9.57 9.10
CA LEU A 428 12.21 10.30 7.90
C LEU A 428 11.02 10.87 7.10
N LEU A 429 9.93 10.13 6.95
CA LEU A 429 8.71 10.62 6.31
C LEU A 429 8.08 11.75 7.11
N ALA A 430 7.98 11.61 8.43
CA ALA A 430 7.48 12.67 9.31
C ALA A 430 8.36 13.93 9.22
N TYR A 431 9.69 13.77 9.27
CA TYR A 431 10.66 14.83 9.04
C TYR A 431 10.43 15.50 7.68
N ALA A 432 10.27 14.71 6.62
CA ALA A 432 10.08 15.24 5.27
C ALA A 432 8.79 16.05 5.13
N MET A 433 7.70 15.65 5.80
CA MET A 433 6.46 16.44 5.83
C MET A 433 6.69 17.76 6.56
N GLU A 434 7.26 17.73 7.77
CA GLU A 434 7.39 18.92 8.62
C GLU A 434 8.46 19.92 8.13
N PHE A 435 9.62 19.43 7.68
CA PHE A 435 10.74 20.26 7.24
C PHE A 435 10.41 20.96 5.92
N TRP A 436 10.00 20.20 4.90
CA TRP A 436 9.82 20.74 3.56
C TRP A 436 8.54 21.55 3.39
N SER A 437 7.54 21.37 4.25
CA SER A 437 6.31 22.17 4.23
C SER A 437 6.30 23.29 5.27
N ASN A 438 7.41 23.49 6.01
CA ASN A 438 7.45 24.39 7.14
C ASN A 438 6.32 24.14 8.17
N GLY A 439 6.04 22.88 8.47
CA GLY A 439 5.07 22.44 9.48
C GLY A 439 3.61 22.40 9.03
N THR A 440 3.28 22.82 7.81
CA THR A 440 1.88 22.80 7.31
C THR A 440 1.35 21.41 6.94
N LEU A 441 2.22 20.42 6.73
CA LEU A 441 1.84 19.04 6.40
C LEU A 441 2.17 18.16 7.59
N LYS A 442 1.26 17.24 7.91
CA LYS A 442 1.43 16.25 8.97
C LYS A 442 1.51 14.84 8.38
N GLY A 443 2.63 14.17 8.66
CA GLY A 443 2.80 12.74 8.37
C GLY A 443 2.11 11.91 9.44
N LEU A 444 1.11 11.13 9.03
CA LEU A 444 0.32 10.23 9.86
C LEU A 444 0.65 8.78 9.49
N PHE A 445 0.55 7.90 10.47
CA PHE A 445 0.83 6.46 10.36
C PHE A 445 -0.28 5.68 11.07
N LEU A 446 -0.40 4.39 10.75
CA LEU A 446 -1.42 3.52 11.33
C LEU A 446 -0.80 2.22 11.86
N GLU A 447 -1.26 1.71 12.99
CA GLU A 447 -0.69 0.49 13.61
C GLU A 447 -0.82 -0.74 12.71
N HIS A 448 -1.91 -0.84 11.94
CA HIS A 448 -2.21 -1.99 11.05
C HIS A 448 -1.86 -1.72 9.58
N GLU A 449 -0.87 -0.85 9.34
CA GLU A 449 -0.42 -0.35 8.03
C GLU A 449 -0.36 -1.37 6.88
N GLY A 450 -0.08 -2.64 7.17
CA GLY A 450 0.06 -3.70 6.17
C GLY A 450 -1.23 -4.44 5.79
N TYR A 451 -2.33 -4.25 6.52
CA TYR A 451 -3.44 -5.21 6.57
C TYR A 451 -4.79 -4.69 6.09
N PHE A 452 -4.91 -3.39 5.83
CA PHE A 452 -6.20 -2.77 5.51
C PHE A 452 -6.88 -3.32 4.26
N GLY A 453 -6.15 -3.70 3.20
CA GLY A 453 -6.77 -4.33 2.02
C GLY A 453 -7.45 -5.66 2.38
N ALA A 454 -6.76 -6.50 3.17
CA ALA A 454 -7.31 -7.77 3.63
C ALA A 454 -8.49 -7.57 4.60
N LEU A 455 -8.39 -6.57 5.48
CA LEU A 455 -9.48 -6.20 6.38
C LEU A 455 -10.71 -5.68 5.62
N GLY A 456 -10.53 -4.80 4.63
CA GLY A 456 -11.62 -4.33 3.79
C GLY A 456 -12.27 -5.45 2.99
N CYS A 457 -11.51 -6.44 2.53
CA CYS A 457 -12.05 -7.65 1.89
C CYS A 457 -12.94 -8.46 2.83
N LEU A 458 -12.54 -8.63 4.09
CA LEU A 458 -13.34 -9.34 5.10
C LEU A 458 -14.72 -8.69 5.27
N LEU A 459 -14.75 -7.35 5.31
CA LEU A 459 -15.97 -6.56 5.51
C LEU A 459 -16.86 -6.51 4.25
N GLN A 460 -16.26 -6.59 3.06
CA GLN A 460 -16.99 -6.59 1.79
C GLN A 460 -17.81 -7.86 1.57
N PHE A 461 -17.45 -8.96 2.23
CA PHE A 461 -18.10 -10.25 2.04
C PHE A 461 -19.56 -10.28 2.53
N ASN A 462 -20.30 -9.16 2.74
CA ASN A 462 -21.78 -9.08 2.91
C ASN A 462 -22.35 -7.64 3.14
N GLY A 463 -21.85 -6.59 2.45
CA GLY A 463 -22.59 -5.32 2.39
C GLY A 463 -22.66 -4.47 3.68
N GLU A 464 -21.79 -4.69 4.66
CA GLU A 464 -21.86 -4.02 5.98
C GLU A 464 -21.50 -2.52 5.99
N ILE A 465 -21.12 -1.94 4.86
CA ILE A 465 -20.94 -0.48 4.76
C ILE A 465 -22.27 0.25 4.51
N ALA A 466 -23.25 -0.40 3.90
CA ALA A 466 -24.58 0.19 3.75
C ALA A 466 -25.34 0.27 5.09
N ALA A 467 -25.11 -0.67 6.00
CA ALA A 467 -25.73 -0.67 7.33
C ALA A 467 -25.06 0.32 8.29
N ALA A 468 -23.72 0.35 8.35
CA ALA A 468 -22.98 1.24 9.27
C ALA A 468 -23.04 2.74 8.88
N LEU A 469 -23.19 3.06 7.59
CA LEU A 469 -23.40 4.44 7.12
C LEU A 469 -24.86 4.90 7.27
N ASN A 470 -25.83 3.98 7.33
CA ASN A 470 -27.24 4.33 7.60
C ASN A 470 -27.51 4.48 9.10
N GLU A 471 -26.83 3.75 9.99
CA GLU A 471 -27.03 3.90 11.45
C GLU A 471 -26.43 5.19 12.05
N THR A 472 -25.53 5.86 11.33
CA THR A 472 -24.97 7.15 11.75
C THR A 472 -25.78 8.37 11.28
N SER A 473 -26.77 8.18 10.41
CA SER A 473 -27.71 9.25 10.02
C SER A 473 -29.00 9.28 10.85
N ASP A 474 -29.31 8.23 11.62
CA ASP A 474 -30.53 8.14 12.45
C ASP A 474 -30.35 8.50 13.95
N LYS A 475 -29.16 8.95 14.38
CA LYS A 475 -28.90 9.34 15.79
C LYS A 475 -28.82 10.84 16.08
N THR A 476 -29.25 11.71 15.16
CA THR A 476 -29.43 13.16 15.45
C THR A 476 -30.89 13.63 15.47
N ALA A 477 -31.87 12.72 15.47
CA ALA A 477 -33.28 13.06 15.58
C ALA A 477 -33.94 12.51 16.87
N MET A 478 -33.37 12.76 18.05
CA MET A 478 -34.12 12.71 19.31
C MET A 478 -33.55 13.70 20.33
N ASN A 479 -34.17 14.88 20.41
CA ASN A 479 -34.30 15.68 21.63
C ASN A 479 -35.31 16.81 21.37
N ASN A 480 -36.58 16.54 21.67
CA ASN A 480 -37.59 17.58 21.92
C ASN A 480 -38.06 17.41 23.37
N PRO A 481 -38.11 18.48 24.18
CA PRO A 481 -39.09 18.58 25.24
C PRO A 481 -40.25 19.48 24.78
N THR A 482 -41.46 18.94 24.80
CA THR A 482 -42.70 19.72 24.77
C THR A 482 -42.86 20.48 26.09
N PRO A 483 -43.46 21.69 26.05
CA PRO A 483 -44.50 21.99 27.03
C PRO A 483 -45.82 22.44 26.40
N SER A 484 -46.89 21.99 27.04
CA SER A 484 -48.30 22.26 26.77
C SER A 484 -48.73 23.73 26.97
N ALA A 485 -49.61 24.17 26.07
CA ALA A 485 -50.81 25.00 26.27
C ALA A 485 -50.76 26.27 27.14
N LEU A 486 -51.03 27.44 26.54
CA LEU A 486 -52.24 28.27 26.77
C LEU A 486 -52.13 29.67 26.11
N LEU A 487 -53.27 30.09 25.53
CA LEU A 487 -53.80 31.46 25.42
C LEU A 487 -53.19 32.50 24.44
N SER A 488 -54.03 32.78 23.44
CA SER A 488 -54.56 34.10 23.04
C SER A 488 -53.65 35.17 22.38
N GLN A 489 -54.04 35.43 21.13
CA GLN A 489 -54.36 36.75 20.52
C GLN A 489 -53.26 37.62 19.88
N SER A 490 -53.66 38.07 18.68
CA SER A 490 -53.36 39.32 17.97
C SER A 490 -52.10 39.41 17.08
N ALA A 491 -52.38 39.56 15.78
CA ALA A 491 -51.52 40.17 14.76
C ALA A 491 -51.49 41.72 14.95
N PRO A 492 -50.89 42.56 14.06
CA PRO A 492 -50.02 42.32 12.89
C PRO A 492 -48.83 43.33 12.76
N GLN A 493 -48.13 43.29 11.60
CA GLN A 493 -47.25 44.33 10.99
C GLN A 493 -45.84 44.49 11.59
N ARG A 494 -44.73 44.56 10.84
CA ARG A 494 -44.43 45.04 9.47
C ARG A 494 -43.34 44.18 8.82
#